data_AF-A0A4V2MHJ2-F1
#
_entry.id   AF-A0A4V2MHJ2-F1
#
_cell.length_a   1.000
_cell.length_b   1.000
_cell.length_c   1.000
_cell.angle_alpha   90.00
_cell.angle_beta   90.00
_cell.angle_gamma   90.00
#
_symmetry.space_group_name_H-M   'P 1'
#
loop_
_entity.id
_entity.type
_entity.pdbx_description
1 polymer ?
#
loop_
_entity_poly.entity_id
_entity_poly.type
_entity_poly.pdbx_seq_one_letter_code
_entity_poly.pdbx_strand_id
1 'polypeptide(L)'
;MPRVTHEDDKVHITIPSFKVSKNMRFPDNTDKVSIQIQPVFFNLGKALGFRAPTQYIDLEKTQVMTAAQTFSYNFPVGSVCIFGLSLLFSSNRTTVNDKKFNPAGIFAASFKEGIADDTVPKGWYNTSFNITGTKDD
;
A
#
# COMPACT_ATOMS: atom_id res chain seq x y z
N MET A 1 2.62 2.20 -14.23
CA MET A 1 1.60 2.26 -13.16
C MET A 1 1.64 0.95 -12.40
N PRO A 2 1.49 0.97 -11.06
CA PRO A 2 1.32 -0.23 -10.26
C PRO A 2 0.15 -1.08 -10.80
N ARG A 3 0.26 -2.41 -10.69
CA ARG A 3 -0.80 -3.35 -11.08
C ARG A 3 -1.16 -4.22 -9.89
N VAL A 4 -2.45 -4.50 -9.73
CA VAL A 4 -2.97 -5.39 -8.70
C VAL A 4 -3.61 -6.60 -9.36
N THR A 5 -3.23 -7.80 -8.95
CA THR A 5 -3.83 -9.07 -9.40
C THR A 5 -4.16 -9.96 -8.21
N HIS A 6 -5.05 -10.93 -8.40
CA HIS A 6 -5.54 -11.83 -7.36
C HIS A 6 -5.37 -13.28 -7.79
N GLU A 7 -4.78 -14.11 -6.93
CA GLU A 7 -4.52 -15.53 -7.17
C GLU A 7 -4.43 -16.25 -5.81
N ASP A 8 -5.00 -17.45 -5.69
CA ASP A 8 -4.85 -18.35 -4.54
C ASP A 8 -4.86 -17.66 -3.15
N ASP A 9 -5.97 -16.96 -2.87
CA ASP A 9 -6.20 -16.21 -1.64
C ASP A 9 -5.24 -15.05 -1.36
N LYS A 10 -4.41 -14.68 -2.33
CA LYS A 10 -3.45 -13.59 -2.24
C LYS A 10 -3.80 -12.45 -3.17
N VAL A 11 -3.27 -11.30 -2.81
CA VAL A 11 -3.21 -10.14 -3.68
C VAL A 11 -1.75 -9.84 -4.00
N HIS A 12 -1.49 -9.61 -5.28
CA HIS A 12 -0.17 -9.33 -5.81
C HIS A 12 -0.11 -7.89 -6.30
N ILE A 13 0.90 -7.16 -5.84
CA ILE A 13 1.18 -5.79 -6.27
C ILE A 13 2.44 -5.83 -7.10
N THR A 14 2.31 -5.54 -8.39
CA THR A 14 3.43 -5.46 -9.32
C THR A 14 3.76 -4.01 -9.62
N ILE A 15 4.98 -3.61 -9.27
CA ILE A 15 5.59 -2.36 -9.71
C ILE A 15 6.40 -2.67 -10.96
N PRO A 16 5.99 -2.22 -12.16
CA PRO A 16 6.73 -2.51 -13.38
C PRO A 16 8.08 -1.77 -13.39
N SER A 17 9.02 -2.24 -14.20
CA SER A 17 10.24 -1.48 -14.50
C SER A 17 9.90 -0.12 -15.12
N PHE A 18 10.59 0.93 -14.72
CA PHE A 18 10.43 2.26 -15.30
C PHE A 18 11.75 3.04 -15.31
N LYS A 19 11.83 4.03 -16.20
CA LYS A 19 12.98 4.95 -16.26
C LYS A 19 12.84 6.00 -15.17
N VAL A 20 13.76 6.04 -14.21
CA VAL A 20 13.66 6.91 -13.03
C VAL A 20 13.58 8.38 -13.46
N SER A 21 14.49 8.83 -14.33
CA SER A 21 14.54 10.22 -14.80
C SER A 21 13.29 10.68 -15.57
N LYS A 22 12.52 9.75 -16.16
CA LYS A 22 11.29 10.07 -16.91
C LYS A 22 10.05 10.05 -16.01
N ASN A 23 10.03 9.16 -15.02
CA ASN A 23 8.83 8.85 -14.24
C ASN A 23 8.86 9.40 -12.81
N MET A 24 10.00 9.93 -12.35
CA MET A 24 10.15 10.46 -11.01
C MET A 24 10.84 11.82 -11.03
N ARG A 25 10.27 12.78 -10.29
CA ARG A 25 10.86 14.10 -10.10
C ARG A 25 11.41 14.18 -8.69
N PHE A 26 12.72 14.37 -8.59
CA PHE A 26 13.41 14.58 -7.33
C PHE A 26 13.36 16.06 -6.97
N PRO A 27 12.94 16.44 -5.76
CA PRO A 27 13.11 17.79 -5.25
C PRO A 27 14.57 18.24 -5.29
N ASP A 28 14.77 19.56 -5.23
CA ASP A 28 16.09 20.14 -5.11
C ASP A 28 16.81 19.57 -3.88
N ASN A 29 18.12 19.35 -4.04
CA ASN A 29 19.00 18.81 -3.00
C ASN A 29 18.65 17.40 -2.50
N THR A 30 17.81 16.63 -3.20
CA THR A 30 17.58 15.20 -2.91
C THR A 30 18.27 14.30 -3.95
N ASP A 31 18.80 13.18 -3.48
CA ASP A 31 19.51 12.18 -4.28
C ASP A 31 18.91 10.78 -4.17
N LYS A 32 18.05 10.56 -3.17
CA LYS A 32 17.43 9.25 -2.89
C LYS A 32 15.94 9.36 -2.66
N VAL A 33 15.24 8.30 -3.00
CA VAL A 33 13.82 8.15 -2.70
C VAL A 33 13.51 6.69 -2.36
N SER A 34 12.73 6.50 -1.30
CA SER A 34 12.16 5.22 -0.93
C SER A 34 10.68 5.20 -1.29
N ILE A 35 10.29 4.30 -2.18
CA ILE A 35 8.88 4.03 -2.47
C ILE A 35 8.39 3.06 -1.40
N GLN A 36 7.46 3.51 -0.55
CA GLN A 36 6.84 2.67 0.46
C GLN A 36 5.49 2.18 -0.06
N ILE A 37 5.24 0.88 0.06
CA ILE A 37 3.99 0.25 -0.37
C ILE A 37 3.38 -0.45 0.83
N GLN A 38 2.17 -0.04 1.22
CA GLN A 38 1.47 -0.62 2.36
C GLN A 38 0.00 -0.87 2.01
N PRO A 39 -0.38 -2.14 1.85
CA PRO A 39 -1.78 -2.55 1.87
C PRO A 39 -2.37 -2.41 3.27
N VAL A 40 -3.61 -1.94 3.34
CA VAL A 40 -4.39 -1.94 4.58
C VAL A 40 -5.70 -2.66 4.32
N PHE A 41 -5.98 -3.69 5.11
CA PHE A 41 -7.17 -4.51 5.05
C PHE A 41 -8.17 -4.05 6.12
N PHE A 42 -9.45 -4.03 5.77
CA PHE A 42 -10.54 -3.62 6.65
C PHE A 42 -11.63 -4.68 6.61
N ASN A 43 -12.03 -5.16 7.78
CA ASN A 43 -13.24 -5.93 7.97
C ASN A 43 -14.29 -5.00 8.55
N LEU A 44 -15.11 -4.45 7.67
CA LEU A 44 -16.08 -3.41 8.02
C LEU A 44 -17.24 -3.92 8.87
N GLY A 45 -17.59 -5.21 8.78
CA GLY A 45 -18.63 -5.82 9.61
C GLY A 45 -18.20 -6.05 11.06
N LYS A 46 -16.88 -6.09 11.33
CA LYS A 46 -16.30 -6.24 12.67
C LYS A 46 -15.60 -4.96 13.16
N ALA A 47 -15.65 -3.90 12.37
CA ALA A 47 -14.91 -2.67 12.60
C ALA A 47 -13.40 -2.87 12.82
N LEU A 48 -12.78 -3.85 12.14
CA LEU A 48 -11.37 -4.18 12.30
C LEU A 48 -10.53 -3.70 11.11
N GLY A 49 -9.27 -3.37 11.38
CA GLY A 49 -8.26 -3.03 10.39
C GLY A 49 -6.98 -3.83 10.58
N PHE A 50 -6.23 -4.05 9.52
CA PHE A 50 -4.93 -4.71 9.53
C PHE A 50 -3.99 -4.03 8.55
N ARG A 51 -2.84 -3.57 9.04
CA ARG A 51 -1.78 -3.01 8.21
C ARG A 51 -0.82 -4.13 7.83
N ALA A 52 -0.72 -4.41 6.55
CA ALA A 52 0.25 -5.39 6.08
C ALA A 52 1.69 -4.85 6.26
N PRO A 53 2.71 -5.73 6.25
CA PRO A 53 4.10 -5.31 6.25
C PRO A 53 4.39 -4.35 5.08
N THR A 54 4.98 -3.20 5.40
CA THR A 54 5.39 -2.23 4.39
C THR A 54 6.56 -2.79 3.59
N GLN A 55 6.46 -2.68 2.27
CA GLN A 55 7.55 -3.00 1.33
C GLN A 55 8.21 -1.72 0.86
N TYR A 56 9.51 -1.78 0.58
CA TYR A 56 10.33 -0.64 0.23
C TYR A 56 11.04 -0.89 -1.09
N ILE A 57 11.04 0.10 -1.96
CA ILE A 57 11.91 0.15 -3.14
C ILE A 57 12.75 1.41 -3.04
N ASP A 58 14.02 1.22 -2.73
CA ASP A 58 14.98 2.32 -2.63
C ASP A 58 15.61 2.60 -3.99
N LEU A 59 15.62 3.87 -4.37
CA LEU A 59 16.07 4.35 -5.68
C LEU A 59 16.99 5.55 -5.51
N GLU A 60 18.03 5.61 -6.35
CA GLU A 60 18.90 6.78 -6.46
C GLU A 60 18.51 7.63 -7.68
N LYS A 61 18.69 8.94 -7.60
CA LYS A 61 18.39 9.89 -8.68
C LYS A 61 19.17 9.57 -9.97
N THR A 62 20.37 9.03 -9.82
CA THR A 62 21.28 8.62 -10.91
C THR A 62 20.91 7.27 -11.52
N GLN A 63 20.03 6.50 -10.88
CA GLN A 63 19.62 5.20 -11.39
C GLN A 63 18.87 5.37 -12.72
N VAL A 64 19.24 4.59 -13.73
CA VAL A 64 18.64 4.73 -15.07
C VAL A 64 17.25 4.09 -15.13
N MET A 65 17.13 2.86 -14.60
CA MET A 65 15.94 2.02 -14.71
C MET A 65 15.73 1.24 -13.41
N THR A 66 14.46 1.00 -13.06
CA THR A 66 14.08 0.08 -11.98
C THR A 66 13.86 -1.34 -12.51
N ALA A 67 14.08 -2.34 -11.66
CA ALA A 67 13.60 -3.69 -11.93
C ALA A 67 12.10 -3.78 -11.63
N ALA A 68 11.38 -4.62 -12.37
CA ALA A 68 10.02 -4.99 -12.01
C ALA A 68 10.03 -5.79 -10.71
N GLN A 69 9.10 -5.50 -9.81
CA GLN A 69 9.00 -6.16 -8.50
C GLN A 69 7.54 -6.53 -8.21
N THR A 70 7.33 -7.71 -7.63
CA THR A 70 6.02 -8.20 -7.25
C THR A 70 6.02 -8.55 -5.77
N PHE A 71 5.08 -7.95 -5.03
CA PHE A 71 4.86 -8.20 -3.62
C PHE A 71 3.54 -8.95 -3.44
N SER A 72 3.54 -9.97 -2.59
CA SER A 72 2.37 -10.83 -2.38
C SER A 72 1.92 -10.76 -0.93
N TYR A 73 0.62 -10.60 -0.73
CA TYR A 73 -0.01 -10.50 0.58
C TYR A 73 -1.18 -11.46 0.67
N ASN A 74 -1.38 -12.06 1.85
CA ASN A 74 -2.62 -12.79 2.10
C ASN A 74 -3.78 -11.81 2.05
N PHE A 75 -4.85 -12.15 1.33
CA PHE A 75 -6.06 -11.35 1.22
C PHE A 75 -7.17 -12.03 2.04
N PRO A 76 -7.50 -11.54 3.23
CA PRO A 76 -8.53 -12.12 4.08
C PRO A 76 -9.91 -12.03 3.42
N VAL A 77 -10.71 -13.09 3.50
CA VAL A 77 -12.11 -13.08 3.04
C VAL A 77 -12.95 -12.07 3.83
N GLY A 78 -13.98 -11.52 3.20
CA GLY A 78 -14.86 -10.53 3.82
C GLY A 78 -14.16 -9.20 4.15
N SER A 79 -13.07 -8.89 3.46
CA SER A 79 -12.28 -7.68 3.72
C SER A 79 -12.14 -6.78 2.49
N VAL A 80 -12.14 -5.48 2.73
CA VAL A 80 -11.75 -4.45 1.76
C VAL A 80 -10.26 -4.19 1.94
N CYS A 81 -9.49 -4.21 0.87
CA CYS A 81 -8.10 -3.79 0.87
C CYS A 81 -7.93 -2.46 0.13
N ILE A 82 -7.20 -1.53 0.74
CA ILE A 82 -6.77 -0.28 0.12
C ILE A 82 -5.26 -0.37 -0.12
N PHE A 83 -4.84 -0.09 -1.35
CA PHE A 83 -3.44 -0.13 -1.76
C PHE A 83 -2.90 1.29 -1.90
N GLY A 84 -2.03 1.66 -0.96
CA GLY A 84 -1.35 2.95 -0.95
C GLY A 84 0.14 2.83 -1.26
N LEU A 85 0.69 3.89 -1.83
CA LEU A 85 2.12 4.14 -1.85
C LEU A 85 2.45 5.55 -1.38
N SER A 86 3.64 5.72 -0.81
CA SER A 86 4.24 7.02 -0.50
C SER A 86 5.67 7.07 -1.03
N LEU A 87 6.16 8.29 -1.27
CA LEU A 87 7.53 8.55 -1.67
C LEU A 87 8.22 9.31 -0.55
N LEU A 88 9.25 8.72 0.05
CA LEU A 88 10.12 9.40 1.00
C LEU A 88 11.41 9.82 0.33
N PHE A 89 11.55 11.12 0.07
CA PHE A 89 12.77 11.69 -0.49
C PHE A 89 13.76 11.98 0.63
N SER A 90 15.04 11.73 0.35
CA SER A 90 16.11 11.99 1.32
C SER A 90 17.36 12.57 0.66
N SER A 91 18.18 13.20 1.50
CA SER A 91 19.49 13.75 1.18
C SER A 91 20.40 13.56 2.39
N ASN A 92 21.59 13.00 2.21
CA ASN A 92 22.54 12.74 3.31
C ASN A 92 21.89 12.05 4.53
N ARG A 93 20.97 11.10 4.29
CA ARG A 93 20.18 10.35 5.29
C ARG A 93 19.09 11.14 6.03
N THR A 94 18.85 12.39 5.66
CA THR A 94 17.74 13.19 6.18
C THR A 94 16.56 13.12 5.22
N THR A 95 15.39 12.71 5.73
CA THR A 95 14.12 12.76 4.97
C THR A 95 13.67 14.21 4.83
N VAL A 96 13.33 14.63 3.60
CA VAL A 96 12.90 16.01 3.32
C VAL A 96 11.38 16.17 3.26
N ASN A 97 10.62 15.08 3.37
CA ASN A 97 9.16 15.13 3.39
C ASN A 97 8.65 15.97 4.57
N ASP A 98 7.65 16.81 4.30
CA ASP A 98 6.97 17.63 5.29
C ASP A 98 5.45 17.68 5.04
N LYS A 99 4.71 18.47 5.82
CA LYS A 99 3.24 18.55 5.68
C LYS A 99 2.78 19.11 4.32
N LYS A 100 3.60 19.92 3.65
CA LYS A 100 3.31 20.53 2.33
C LYS A 100 3.85 19.68 1.18
N PHE A 101 4.91 18.90 1.43
CA PHE A 101 5.56 18.02 0.48
C PHE A 101 5.63 16.60 1.04
N ASN A 102 4.54 15.84 0.86
CA ASN A 102 4.48 14.42 1.21
C ASN A 102 3.76 13.62 0.12
N PRO A 103 4.44 13.30 -0.99
CA PRO A 103 3.80 12.62 -2.11
C PRO A 103 3.36 11.22 -1.70
N ALA A 104 2.05 11.01 -1.70
CA ALA A 104 1.42 9.74 -1.40
C ALA A 104 0.12 9.61 -2.19
N GLY A 105 -0.33 8.38 -2.43
CA GLY A 105 -1.55 8.12 -3.16
C GLY A 105 -2.08 6.70 -3.00
N ILE A 106 -3.40 6.58 -3.09
CA ILE A 106 -4.09 5.31 -3.24
C ILE A 106 -4.15 5.01 -4.74
N PHE A 107 -3.70 3.82 -5.14
CA PHE A 107 -3.67 3.45 -6.56
C PHE A 107 -4.63 2.30 -6.91
N ALA A 108 -5.17 1.61 -5.91
CA ALA A 108 -6.18 0.59 -6.09
C ALA A 108 -6.97 0.36 -4.79
N ALA A 109 -8.16 -0.21 -4.94
CA ALA A 109 -8.90 -0.84 -3.87
C ALA A 109 -9.48 -2.17 -4.40
N SER A 110 -9.67 -3.14 -3.52
CA SER A 110 -10.27 -4.42 -3.88
C SER A 110 -11.07 -4.96 -2.71
N PHE A 111 -12.12 -5.70 -3.01
CA PHE A 111 -12.92 -6.41 -2.00
C PHE A 111 -12.80 -7.90 -2.26
N LYS A 112 -12.61 -8.68 -1.18
CA LYS A 112 -12.67 -10.12 -1.25
C LYS A 112 -13.96 -10.58 -0.58
N GLU A 113 -14.83 -11.19 -1.38
CA GLU A 113 -16.09 -11.76 -0.89
C GLU A 113 -15.84 -12.88 0.11
N GLY A 114 -16.88 -13.16 0.91
CA GLY A 114 -16.88 -14.20 1.94
C GLY A 114 -17.15 -13.67 3.33
N ILE A 115 -17.34 -14.59 4.27
CA ILE A 115 -17.61 -14.29 5.67
C ILE A 115 -16.33 -14.57 6.45
N ALA A 116 -15.80 -13.55 7.12
CA ALA A 116 -14.66 -13.72 8.00
C ALA A 116 -15.09 -14.47 9.28
N ASP A 117 -14.28 -15.42 9.71
CA ASP A 117 -14.41 -16.09 11.01
C ASP A 117 -14.47 -15.08 12.17
N ASP A 118 -15.16 -15.43 13.25
CA ASP A 118 -15.38 -14.65 14.47
C ASP A 118 -14.11 -14.49 15.30
N THR A 119 -13.07 -15.26 15.02
CA THR A 119 -11.76 -15.03 15.60
C THR A 119 -11.15 -13.72 15.08
N VAL A 120 -10.72 -12.85 16.00
CA VAL A 120 -9.94 -11.66 15.66
C VAL A 120 -8.50 -12.10 15.39
N PRO A 121 -7.99 -12.02 14.14
CA PRO A 121 -6.65 -12.53 13.87
C PRO A 121 -5.60 -11.62 14.51
N LYS A 122 -4.45 -12.21 14.86
CA LYS A 122 -3.33 -11.46 15.45
C LYS A 122 -2.89 -10.30 14.54
N GLY A 123 -2.70 -9.12 15.13
CA GLY A 123 -2.25 -7.92 14.43
C GLY A 123 -3.37 -7.04 13.87
N TRP A 124 -4.62 -7.51 13.92
CA TRP A 124 -5.78 -6.65 13.64
C TRP A 124 -6.03 -5.70 14.81
N TYR A 125 -6.51 -4.50 14.50
CA TYR A 125 -6.82 -3.45 15.47
C TYR A 125 -8.24 -2.90 15.23
N ASN A 126 -8.86 -2.39 16.29
CA ASN A 126 -10.18 -1.76 16.20
C ASN A 126 -10.10 -0.45 15.41
N THR A 127 -11.10 -0.23 14.57
CA THR A 127 -11.29 0.99 13.77
C THR A 127 -12.66 1.56 14.05
N SER A 128 -12.86 2.85 13.73
CA SER A 128 -14.18 3.48 13.76
C SER A 128 -15.00 3.21 12.50
N PHE A 129 -14.46 2.47 11.52
CA PHE A 129 -15.12 2.17 10.26
C PHE A 129 -16.00 0.92 10.43
N ASN A 130 -17.29 1.13 10.68
CA ASN A 130 -18.26 0.05 10.81
C ASN A 130 -19.39 0.23 9.80
N ILE A 131 -19.76 -0.85 9.12
CA ILE A 131 -21.04 -0.91 8.41
C ILE A 131 -21.93 -1.82 9.25
N THR A 132 -22.71 -1.23 10.16
CA THR A 132 -23.85 -1.93 10.75
C THR A 132 -24.84 -2.15 9.61
N GLY A 133 -25.03 -3.40 9.19
CA GLY A 133 -26.06 -3.71 8.21
C GLY A 133 -27.38 -3.12 8.68
N THR A 134 -27.97 -2.23 7.90
CA THR A 134 -29.41 -1.99 7.98
C THR A 134 -30.05 -3.35 7.76
N LYS A 135 -30.59 -3.93 8.83
CA LYS A 135 -31.68 -4.89 8.67
C LYS A 135 -32.83 -4.07 8.10
N ASP A 136 -33.01 -4.18 6.79
CA ASP A 136 -34.29 -3.85 6.18
C ASP A 136 -35.25 -4.96 6.62
N ASP A 137 -35.95 -4.72 7.72
CA ASP A 137 -37.22 -5.38 8.08
C ASP A 137 -38.38 -4.46 7.63
#